data_AF-A0A0S8EIG7-F1
#
_entry.id   AF-A0A0S8EIG7-F1
#
_cell.length_a   1.000
_cell.length_b   1.000
_cell.length_c   1.000
_cell.angle_alpha   90.00
_cell.angle_beta   90.00
_cell.angle_gamma   90.00
#
_symmetry.space_group_name_H-M   'P 1'
#
loop_
_entity.id
_entity.type
_entity.pdbx_description
1 polymer ?
#
loop_
_entity_poly.entity_id
_entity_poly.type
_entity_poly.pdbx_seq_one_letter_code
_entity_poly.pdbx_strand_id
1 'polypeptide(L)'
;MQPGDFADYPGAIAGYLTVGSGSPSCLAELVAAWDMPTAVPGWAEESSSVDCAAGDLDGDDEDEYLLRITNPIVSDIWPDADVLIFDRGPAGYELAFQSSETLGPSPPWQPVILGIRDFNGDGKLEASFTADSCGAHTCWTSVYILAWDGQQYVDIIDGEVEVPYARAIDFVDVEDDGIEELYVAAGQIGSVGAGPQKDSNFTYAWNGTSYVLVKTEDEPSDELYFAVVDGDEAYDAGDLDTAMQLYNRAINDTSLGDWKEAFEGVSGRDELIPYAYFRLYLAQLAALPADGGSSAQGLVDSIAGLAEQFPQSLHAQAALRSAQAYPDGEPPPQGLSQGCAAFLTFVEEHRQEFDDIWYYGYANPPLVPERLCPH
;
A
#
# COMPACT_ATOMS: atom_id res chain seq x y z
N MET A 1 -31.48 25.80 16.79
CA MET A 1 -32.46 25.37 15.77
C MET A 1 -31.65 24.58 14.75
N GLN A 2 -32.09 23.37 14.39
CA GLN A 2 -31.38 22.55 13.40
C GLN A 2 -31.43 23.25 12.03
N PRO A 3 -30.30 23.36 11.30
CA PRO A 3 -30.29 23.94 9.97
C PRO A 3 -31.06 23.09 8.94
N GLY A 4 -31.63 23.75 7.94
CA GLY A 4 -32.37 23.09 6.85
C GLY A 4 -31.50 22.67 5.66
N ASP A 5 -30.25 23.12 5.61
CA ASP A 5 -29.24 22.79 4.59
C ASP A 5 -27.97 22.32 5.31
N PHE A 6 -27.27 21.31 4.77
CA PHE A 6 -26.06 20.76 5.37
C PHE A 6 -24.92 21.79 5.39
N ALA A 7 -24.84 22.65 4.36
CA ALA A 7 -23.83 23.71 4.29
C ALA A 7 -23.95 24.75 5.43
N ASP A 8 -25.11 24.85 6.08
CA ASP A 8 -25.33 25.78 7.20
C ASP A 8 -24.95 25.19 8.57
N TYR A 9 -24.58 23.91 8.65
CA TYR A 9 -24.24 23.24 9.91
C TYR A 9 -22.99 23.83 10.58
N PRO A 10 -21.86 24.08 9.88
CA PRO A 10 -20.68 24.64 10.50
C PRO A 10 -20.97 25.94 11.27
N GLY A 11 -21.69 26.88 10.65
CA GLY A 11 -22.07 28.14 11.29
C GLY A 11 -23.02 27.98 12.49
N ALA A 12 -23.95 27.03 12.41
CA ALA A 12 -24.88 26.75 13.51
C ALA A 12 -24.18 26.10 14.72
N ILE A 13 -23.20 25.23 14.47
CA ILE A 13 -22.39 24.57 15.51
C ILE A 13 -21.49 25.60 16.20
N ALA A 14 -20.79 26.46 15.43
CA ALA A 14 -20.01 27.57 15.97
C ALA A 14 -20.85 28.47 16.89
N GLY A 15 -22.09 28.80 16.48
CA GLY A 15 -23.03 29.55 17.31
C GLY A 15 -23.44 28.82 18.60
N TYR A 16 -23.64 27.50 18.53
CA TYR A 16 -23.94 26.66 19.70
C TYR A 16 -22.77 26.66 20.70
N LEU A 17 -21.55 26.37 20.23
CA LEU A 17 -20.33 26.39 21.04
C LEU A 17 -20.10 27.78 21.66
N THR A 18 -20.34 28.86 20.90
CA THR A 18 -20.19 30.23 21.40
C THR A 18 -21.14 30.52 22.57
N VAL A 19 -22.41 30.16 22.45
CA VAL A 19 -23.41 30.38 23.51
C VAL A 19 -23.13 29.51 24.73
N GLY A 20 -22.63 28.28 24.51
CA GLY A 20 -22.26 27.34 25.57
C GLY A 20 -20.94 27.66 26.26
N SER A 21 -20.10 28.53 25.66
CA SER A 21 -18.67 28.65 25.99
C SER A 21 -17.98 27.29 25.94
N GLY A 22 -18.15 26.59 24.81
CA GLY A 22 -17.67 25.23 24.58
C GLY A 22 -18.77 24.19 24.81
N SER A 23 -18.38 22.92 24.83
CA SER A 23 -19.25 21.78 25.08
C SER A 23 -18.57 20.72 25.95
N PRO A 24 -18.93 20.59 27.24
CA PRO A 24 -18.31 19.59 28.11
C PRO A 24 -18.65 18.14 27.72
N SER A 25 -19.63 17.93 26.85
CA SER A 25 -20.01 16.63 26.29
C SER A 25 -19.51 16.41 24.86
N CYS A 26 -18.58 17.26 24.39
CA CYS A 26 -18.08 17.28 23.01
C CYS A 26 -19.21 17.16 21.99
N LEU A 27 -20.20 18.05 22.10
CA LEU A 27 -21.33 18.15 21.17
C LEU A 27 -22.22 16.90 21.05
N ALA A 28 -22.05 15.87 21.88
CA ALA A 28 -22.86 14.64 21.82
C ALA A 28 -24.36 14.91 21.91
N GLU A 29 -24.77 15.89 22.73
CA GLU A 29 -26.16 16.32 22.85
C GLU A 29 -26.68 16.97 21.56
N LEU A 30 -25.82 17.71 20.85
CA LEU A 30 -26.17 18.40 19.61
C LEU A 30 -26.30 17.40 18.45
N VAL A 31 -25.32 16.50 18.31
CA VAL A 31 -25.29 15.42 17.32
C VAL A 31 -26.56 14.58 17.45
N ALA A 32 -26.92 14.18 18.67
CA ALA A 32 -28.15 13.44 18.94
C ALA A 32 -29.42 14.27 18.67
N ALA A 33 -29.44 15.54 19.07
CA ALA A 33 -30.62 16.40 18.88
C ALA A 33 -30.89 16.75 17.41
N TRP A 34 -29.89 16.65 16.55
CA TRP A 34 -29.99 16.91 15.11
C TRP A 34 -30.04 15.63 14.27
N ASP A 35 -30.21 14.47 14.92
CA ASP A 35 -30.32 13.16 14.27
C ASP A 35 -29.16 12.88 13.28
N MET A 36 -27.95 13.37 13.60
CA MET A 36 -26.76 13.11 12.79
C MET A 36 -26.39 11.63 12.88
N PRO A 37 -26.20 10.94 11.74
CA PRO A 37 -25.74 9.56 11.75
C PRO A 37 -24.35 9.42 12.41
N THR A 38 -24.26 8.59 13.44
CA THR A 38 -23.00 8.32 14.17
C THR A 38 -22.28 7.05 13.66
N ALA A 39 -22.90 6.30 12.76
CA ALA A 39 -22.30 5.18 12.03
C ALA A 39 -23.09 4.90 10.75
N VAL A 40 -22.42 4.33 9.74
CA VAL A 40 -23.11 3.76 8.58
C VAL A 40 -23.24 2.25 8.77
N PRO A 41 -24.46 1.69 8.72
CA PRO A 41 -24.67 0.26 8.93
C PRO A 41 -23.88 -0.61 7.93
N GLY A 42 -23.07 -1.56 8.45
CA GLY A 42 -22.47 -2.63 7.67
C GLY A 42 -20.99 -2.49 7.29
N TRP A 43 -20.30 -1.40 7.68
CA TRP A 43 -18.89 -1.16 7.33
C TRP A 43 -17.95 -0.97 8.54
N ALA A 44 -18.47 -0.59 9.71
CA ALA A 44 -17.70 -0.60 10.96
C ALA A 44 -18.64 -0.90 12.13
N GLU A 45 -18.78 -2.18 12.51
CA GLU A 45 -19.40 -2.53 13.79
C GLU A 45 -18.39 -2.49 14.96
N GLU A 46 -17.09 -2.28 14.69
CA GLU A 46 -16.03 -2.46 15.69
C GLU A 46 -15.10 -1.25 15.96
N SER A 47 -15.11 -0.18 15.15
CA SER A 47 -14.38 1.04 15.54
C SER A 47 -15.28 1.87 16.46
N SER A 48 -14.84 2.13 17.68
CA SER A 48 -15.44 3.13 18.57
C SER A 48 -15.15 4.52 17.98
N SER A 49 -15.81 4.88 16.89
CA SER A 49 -15.62 6.20 16.28
C SER A 49 -16.20 7.23 17.24
N VAL A 50 -15.33 8.08 17.78
CA VAL A 50 -15.77 9.24 18.55
C VAL A 50 -16.23 10.29 17.54
N ASP A 51 -17.45 10.82 17.68
CA ASP A 51 -17.95 11.86 16.77
C ASP A 51 -17.28 13.22 17.01
N CYS A 52 -16.67 13.42 18.18
CA CYS A 52 -16.03 14.67 18.58
C CYS A 52 -14.87 14.45 19.56
N ALA A 53 -13.75 15.12 19.33
CA ALA A 53 -12.66 15.27 20.28
C ALA A 53 -12.43 16.76 20.58
N ALA A 54 -11.92 17.07 21.77
CA ALA A 54 -11.58 18.43 22.15
C ALA A 54 -10.22 18.50 22.85
N GLY A 55 -9.51 19.60 22.66
CA GLY A 55 -8.22 19.89 23.27
C GLY A 55 -7.60 21.16 22.68
N ASP A 56 -6.60 21.69 23.38
CA ASP A 56 -5.80 22.86 22.99
C ASP A 56 -4.82 22.50 21.85
N LEU A 57 -5.30 22.62 20.62
CA LEU A 57 -4.61 22.31 19.37
C LEU A 57 -3.70 23.46 18.91
N ASP A 58 -4.03 24.70 19.27
CA ASP A 58 -3.29 25.88 18.80
C ASP A 58 -2.31 26.46 19.85
N GLY A 59 -2.45 26.02 21.11
CA GLY A 59 -1.60 26.36 22.25
C GLY A 59 -2.03 27.60 23.02
N ASP A 60 -3.30 28.00 22.96
CA ASP A 60 -3.83 29.22 23.58
C ASP A 60 -4.49 29.03 24.96
N ASP A 61 -4.42 27.83 25.53
CA ASP A 61 -5.07 27.38 26.78
C ASP A 61 -6.62 27.26 26.70
N GLU A 62 -7.25 27.38 25.53
CA GLU A 62 -8.66 27.06 25.30
C GLU A 62 -8.80 25.75 24.49
N ASP A 63 -9.95 25.08 24.59
CA ASP A 63 -10.18 23.83 23.83
C ASP A 63 -10.76 24.12 22.44
N GLU A 64 -10.13 23.58 21.41
CA GLU A 64 -10.70 23.39 20.08
C GLU A 64 -11.60 22.15 20.03
N TYR A 65 -12.50 22.11 19.06
CA TYR A 65 -13.39 20.96 18.84
C TYR A 65 -13.18 20.38 17.45
N LEU A 66 -12.58 19.19 17.39
CA LEU A 66 -12.56 18.34 16.20
C LEU A 66 -13.88 17.56 16.15
N LEU A 67 -14.68 17.78 15.12
CA LEU A 67 -16.01 17.23 15.02
C LEU A 67 -16.21 16.56 13.66
N ARG A 68 -16.71 15.33 13.68
CA ARG A 68 -17.33 14.70 12.52
C ARG A 68 -18.79 15.13 12.42
N ILE A 69 -19.19 15.60 11.24
CA ILE A 69 -20.60 15.79 10.90
C ILE A 69 -21.01 14.90 9.74
N THR A 70 -22.26 14.47 9.76
CA THR A 70 -22.86 13.65 8.69
C THR A 70 -24.22 14.22 8.36
N ASN A 71 -24.53 14.34 7.07
CA ASN A 71 -25.73 14.99 6.55
C ASN A 71 -26.99 14.21 6.97
N PRO A 72 -27.81 14.74 7.91
CA PRO A 72 -29.00 14.05 8.39
C PRO A 72 -30.22 14.27 7.50
N ILE A 73 -30.13 15.16 6.50
CA ILE A 73 -31.26 15.57 5.66
C ILE A 73 -31.51 14.55 4.55
N VAL A 74 -30.44 13.96 4.02
CA VAL A 74 -30.51 13.01 2.92
C VAL A 74 -30.50 11.59 3.48
N SER A 75 -31.56 10.83 3.15
CA SER A 75 -31.63 9.39 3.39
C SER A 75 -30.89 8.65 2.28
N ASP A 76 -29.58 8.81 2.20
CA ASP A 76 -28.71 7.98 1.36
C ASP A 76 -28.06 6.89 2.23
N ILE A 77 -27.68 5.78 1.61
CA ILE A 77 -26.77 4.81 2.23
C ILE A 77 -25.36 5.39 2.40
N TRP A 78 -25.04 6.47 1.67
CA TRP A 78 -23.79 7.23 1.77
C TRP A 78 -24.06 8.73 1.93
N PRO A 79 -24.46 9.20 3.12
CA PRO A 79 -24.67 10.63 3.35
C PRO A 79 -23.34 11.39 3.27
N ASP A 80 -23.40 12.65 2.80
CA ASP A 80 -22.24 13.54 2.84
C ASP A 80 -21.72 13.67 4.28
N ALA A 81 -20.41 13.72 4.45
CA ALA A 81 -19.77 13.89 5.74
C ALA A 81 -18.61 14.87 5.65
N ASP A 82 -18.22 15.43 6.80
CA ASP A 82 -17.13 16.39 6.91
C ASP A 82 -16.47 16.28 8.29
N VAL A 83 -15.20 16.69 8.36
CA VAL A 83 -14.47 16.90 9.60
C VAL A 83 -14.18 18.39 9.74
N LEU A 84 -14.59 18.94 10.88
CA LEU A 84 -14.48 20.35 11.20
C LEU A 84 -13.58 20.55 12.41
N ILE A 85 -12.81 21.63 12.44
CA ILE A 85 -12.18 22.13 13.66
C ILE A 85 -12.78 23.50 13.98
N PHE A 86 -13.28 23.65 15.21
CA PHE A 86 -13.73 24.94 15.74
C PHE A 86 -12.73 25.46 16.76
N ASP A 87 -12.38 26.73 16.61
CA ASP A 87 -11.37 27.45 17.39
C ASP A 87 -12.02 28.61 18.16
N ARG A 88 -11.51 28.89 19.36
CA ARG A 88 -12.02 29.92 20.27
C ARG A 88 -11.46 31.31 19.94
N GLY A 89 -12.09 31.96 18.97
CA GLY A 89 -11.83 33.37 18.68
C GLY A 89 -12.31 34.37 19.76
N PRO A 90 -11.92 35.66 19.66
CA PRO A 90 -12.29 36.72 20.62
C PRO A 90 -13.80 36.97 20.75
N ALA A 91 -14.59 36.61 19.73
CA ALA A 91 -16.03 36.81 19.68
C ALA A 91 -16.83 35.54 20.03
N GLY A 92 -16.15 34.41 20.24
CA GLY A 92 -16.76 33.09 20.33
C GLY A 92 -16.03 32.08 19.44
N TYR A 93 -16.60 30.88 19.35
CA TYR A 93 -16.08 29.83 18.48
C TYR A 93 -16.31 30.16 17.01
N GLU A 94 -15.31 29.91 16.18
CA GLU A 94 -15.36 30.03 14.72
C GLU A 94 -14.81 28.78 14.03
N LEU A 95 -15.16 28.60 12.75
CA LEU A 95 -14.66 27.48 11.96
C LEU A 95 -13.22 27.76 11.53
N ALA A 96 -12.28 26.93 11.98
CA ALA A 96 -10.87 27.05 11.64
C ALA A 96 -10.40 26.07 10.57
N PHE A 97 -11.09 24.92 10.44
CA PHE A 97 -10.80 23.92 9.42
C PHE A 97 -12.08 23.22 8.96
N GLN A 98 -12.15 22.92 7.66
CA GLN A 98 -13.18 22.09 7.06
C GLN A 98 -12.56 21.19 6.00
N SER A 99 -12.65 19.87 6.17
CA SER A 99 -11.95 18.91 5.32
C SER A 99 -12.38 19.00 3.86
N SER A 100 -13.68 19.21 3.59
CA SER A 100 -14.20 19.34 2.21
C SER A 100 -13.77 20.62 1.48
N GLU A 101 -13.32 21.65 2.21
CA GLU A 101 -12.77 22.88 1.62
C GLU A 101 -11.24 22.80 1.45
N THR A 102 -10.55 22.20 2.43
CA THR A 102 -9.09 22.21 2.49
C THR A 102 -8.43 21.06 1.73
N LEU A 103 -9.02 19.86 1.76
CA LEU A 103 -8.40 18.63 1.23
C LEU A 103 -8.85 18.27 -0.19
N GLY A 104 -9.93 18.89 -0.70
CA GLY A 104 -10.39 18.72 -2.08
C GLY A 104 -11.90 18.54 -2.23
N PRO A 105 -12.44 18.59 -3.46
CA PRO A 105 -13.89 18.71 -3.72
C PRO A 105 -14.69 17.42 -3.53
N SER A 106 -14.03 16.28 -3.28
CA SER A 106 -14.71 15.03 -2.95
C SER A 106 -14.83 14.97 -1.43
N PRO A 107 -16.04 15.15 -0.85
CA PRO A 107 -16.20 15.10 0.59
C PRO A 107 -15.71 13.75 1.11
N PRO A 108 -15.01 13.72 2.27
CA PRO A 108 -14.58 12.48 2.86
C PRO A 108 -15.79 11.60 3.09
N TRP A 109 -15.76 10.37 2.57
CA TRP A 109 -16.79 9.40 2.86
C TRP A 109 -16.46 8.85 4.24
N GLN A 110 -17.45 8.88 5.15
CA GLN A 110 -17.36 8.26 6.48
C GLN A 110 -16.06 8.54 7.25
N PRO A 111 -15.64 9.80 7.42
CA PRO A 111 -14.41 10.08 8.14
C PRO A 111 -14.48 9.53 9.56
N VAL A 112 -13.36 9.03 10.07
CA VAL A 112 -13.25 8.54 11.45
C VAL A 112 -12.24 9.39 12.19
N ILE A 113 -12.63 10.01 13.29
CA ILE A 113 -11.70 10.69 14.18
C ILE A 113 -10.82 9.63 14.87
N LEU A 114 -9.51 9.75 14.68
CA LEU A 114 -8.49 8.91 15.31
C LEU A 114 -8.01 9.50 16.65
N GLY A 115 -8.16 10.82 16.83
CA GLY A 115 -8.04 11.49 18.14
C GLY A 115 -7.40 12.88 18.07
N ILE A 116 -7.25 13.47 19.27
CA ILE A 116 -6.43 14.66 19.51
C ILE A 116 -5.35 14.30 20.53
N ARG A 117 -4.08 14.34 20.13
CA ARG A 117 -2.91 13.93 20.92
C ARG A 117 -1.65 14.62 20.40
N ASP A 118 -0.61 14.70 21.23
CA ASP A 118 0.75 15.07 20.81
C ASP A 118 1.37 13.84 20.13
N PHE A 119 1.20 13.74 18.81
CA PHE A 119 1.69 12.59 18.04
C PHE A 119 3.19 12.73 17.79
N ASN A 120 3.67 13.96 17.55
CA ASN A 120 5.05 14.24 17.14
C ASN A 120 6.02 14.53 18.31
N GLY A 121 5.53 14.59 19.54
CA GLY A 121 6.29 14.78 20.77
C GLY A 121 6.79 16.21 21.01
N ASP A 122 6.24 17.23 20.34
CA ASP A 122 6.67 18.63 20.47
C ASP A 122 6.02 19.38 21.64
N GLY A 123 5.08 18.72 22.34
CA GLY A 123 4.34 19.27 23.47
C GLY A 123 3.07 20.02 23.08
N LYS A 124 2.69 20.01 21.80
CA LYS A 124 1.40 20.53 21.30
C LYS A 124 0.53 19.38 20.82
N LEU A 125 -0.77 19.62 20.74
CA LEU A 125 -1.70 18.61 20.28
C LEU A 125 -1.91 18.72 18.77
N GLU A 126 -2.00 17.58 18.11
CA GLU A 126 -2.45 17.42 16.74
C GLU A 126 -3.83 16.74 16.68
N ALA A 127 -4.54 16.96 15.60
CA ALA A 127 -5.82 16.31 15.29
C ALA A 127 -5.62 15.27 14.18
N SER A 128 -6.10 14.04 14.37
CA SER A 128 -6.02 13.00 13.33
C SER A 128 -7.37 12.40 13.00
N PHE A 129 -7.59 12.14 11.72
CA PHE A 129 -8.78 11.50 11.19
C PHE A 129 -8.50 10.78 9.86
N THR A 130 -9.43 9.90 9.47
CA THR A 130 -9.43 9.26 8.16
C THR A 130 -10.44 9.88 7.21
N ALA A 131 -10.26 9.67 5.92
CA ALA A 131 -11.29 9.91 4.91
C ALA A 131 -11.33 8.75 3.93
N ASP A 132 -12.52 8.26 3.58
CA ASP A 132 -12.63 7.27 2.52
C ASP A 132 -13.04 7.89 1.18
N SER A 133 -12.62 7.24 0.10
CA SER A 133 -13.03 7.53 -1.27
C SER A 133 -13.27 6.21 -2.01
N CYS A 134 -14.50 5.97 -2.42
CA CYS A 134 -14.89 4.72 -3.07
C CYS A 134 -15.12 4.91 -4.58
N GLY A 135 -14.37 4.15 -5.37
CA GLY A 135 -14.61 3.95 -6.80
C GLY A 135 -15.57 2.78 -7.06
N ALA A 136 -15.62 2.30 -8.30
CA ALA A 136 -16.49 1.18 -8.68
C ALA A 136 -16.12 -0.15 -8.01
N HIS A 137 -14.84 -0.33 -7.64
CA HIS A 137 -14.29 -1.61 -7.21
C HIS A 137 -13.33 -1.51 -6.03
N THR A 138 -12.89 -0.31 -5.66
CA THR A 138 -11.89 -0.10 -4.60
C THR A 138 -12.32 1.09 -3.78
N CYS A 139 -12.35 0.93 -2.47
CA CYS A 139 -12.37 2.05 -1.54
C CYS A 139 -10.95 2.29 -1.07
N TRP A 140 -10.56 3.55 -1.10
CA TRP A 140 -9.28 4.04 -0.60
C TRP A 140 -9.54 4.76 0.70
N THR A 141 -8.66 4.55 1.67
CA THR A 141 -8.67 5.24 2.95
C THR A 141 -7.44 6.12 3.02
N SER A 142 -7.67 7.40 3.24
CA SER A 142 -6.61 8.38 3.52
C SER A 142 -6.54 8.69 5.00
N VAL A 143 -5.35 9.01 5.50
CA VAL A 143 -5.09 9.41 6.89
C VAL A 143 -4.49 10.81 6.90
N TYR A 144 -5.00 11.66 7.79
CA TYR A 144 -4.52 13.03 7.99
C TYR A 144 -4.06 13.22 9.43
N ILE A 145 -2.98 14.01 9.61
CA ILE A 145 -2.52 14.47 10.91
C ILE A 145 -2.36 15.99 10.79
N LEU A 146 -3.24 16.74 11.43
CA LEU A 146 -3.26 18.19 11.37
C LEU A 146 -2.57 18.81 12.57
N ALA A 147 -1.64 19.73 12.30
CA ALA A 147 -1.01 20.58 13.30
C ALA A 147 -1.28 22.06 13.02
N TRP A 148 -1.26 22.89 14.05
CA TRP A 148 -1.35 24.34 13.91
C TRP A 148 0.00 24.95 13.52
N ASP A 149 0.07 25.63 12.37
CA ASP A 149 1.31 26.28 11.90
C ASP A 149 1.51 27.71 12.46
N GLY A 150 0.61 28.16 13.33
CA GLY A 150 0.52 29.54 13.82
C GLY A 150 -0.46 30.43 13.05
N GLN A 151 -1.05 29.94 11.96
CA GLN A 151 -2.05 30.64 11.15
C GLN A 151 -3.23 29.76 10.73
N GLN A 152 -2.98 28.49 10.45
CA GLN A 152 -3.98 27.53 9.99
C GLN A 152 -3.57 26.09 10.36
N TYR A 153 -4.53 25.18 10.26
CA TYR A 153 -4.28 23.75 10.34
C TYR A 153 -3.68 23.24 9.03
N VAL A 154 -2.55 22.54 9.13
CA VAL A 154 -1.85 21.92 8.00
C VAL A 154 -1.64 20.44 8.25
N ASP A 155 -1.77 19.63 7.20
CA ASP A 155 -1.38 18.23 7.26
C ASP A 155 0.14 18.12 7.36
N ILE A 156 0.61 17.39 8.37
CA ILE A 156 2.03 17.19 8.66
C ILE A 156 2.55 15.85 8.16
N ILE A 157 1.78 15.12 7.35
CA ILE A 157 2.28 13.99 6.55
C ILE A 157 2.96 14.52 5.28
N ASP A 158 4.16 14.01 4.96
CA ASP A 158 4.83 14.27 3.68
C ASP A 158 4.31 13.31 2.61
N GLY A 159 3.58 13.86 1.64
CA GLY A 159 2.89 13.10 0.61
C GLY A 159 1.47 12.77 1.04
N GLU A 160 1.02 11.56 0.72
CA GLU A 160 -0.33 11.10 1.05
C GLU A 160 -0.24 9.69 1.63
N VAL A 161 -1.00 9.44 2.68
CA VAL A 161 -1.38 8.08 3.05
C VAL A 161 -2.68 7.80 2.31
N GLU A 162 -2.66 6.92 1.31
CA GLU A 162 -3.86 6.45 0.62
C GLU A 162 -3.71 4.94 0.38
N VAL A 163 -4.54 4.14 1.05
CA VAL A 163 -4.45 2.66 1.00
C VAL A 163 -5.78 2.01 0.63
N PRO A 164 -5.79 0.90 -0.13
CA PRO A 164 -7.02 0.23 -0.49
C PRO A 164 -7.55 -0.56 0.72
N TYR A 165 -8.82 -0.40 1.05
CA TYR A 165 -9.51 -1.11 2.13
C TYR A 165 -8.67 -1.23 3.40
N ALA A 166 -8.37 -0.10 4.06
CA ALA A 166 -7.62 -0.11 5.32
C ALA A 166 -8.21 -1.12 6.30
N ARG A 167 -7.37 -2.02 6.78
CA ARG A 167 -7.72 -3.08 7.74
C ARG A 167 -7.50 -2.62 9.18
N ALA A 168 -6.46 -1.83 9.41
CA ALA A 168 -6.14 -1.23 10.70
C ALA A 168 -5.38 0.08 10.51
N ILE A 169 -5.62 1.04 11.40
CA ILE A 169 -4.90 2.32 11.49
C ILE A 169 -4.65 2.57 12.97
N ASP A 170 -3.40 2.63 13.37
CA ASP A 170 -2.99 2.75 14.76
C ASP A 170 -1.85 3.76 14.91
N PHE A 171 -1.79 4.38 16.09
CA PHE A 171 -0.66 5.19 16.53
C PHE A 171 0.02 4.46 17.69
N VAL A 172 1.32 4.20 17.56
CA VAL A 172 2.08 3.41 18.53
C VAL A 172 3.45 4.04 18.70
N ASP A 173 3.83 4.38 19.93
CA ASP A 173 5.22 4.74 20.29
C ASP A 173 6.03 3.45 20.43
N VAL A 174 6.74 3.05 19.36
CA VAL A 174 7.49 1.78 19.32
C VAL A 174 8.80 1.91 20.08
N GLU A 175 9.39 3.10 20.12
CA GLU A 175 10.69 3.38 20.70
C GLU A 175 10.65 3.86 22.18
N ASP A 176 9.46 4.13 22.73
CA ASP A 176 9.22 4.73 24.07
C ASP A 176 9.92 6.09 24.20
N ASP A 177 9.90 6.89 23.14
CA ASP A 177 10.53 8.22 23.09
C ASP A 177 9.51 9.38 23.18
N GLY A 178 8.22 9.05 23.24
CA GLY A 178 7.11 9.99 23.33
C GLY A 178 6.57 10.44 21.97
N ILE A 179 7.08 9.88 20.87
CA ILE A 179 6.60 10.11 19.50
C ILE A 179 5.85 8.84 19.06
N GLU A 180 4.63 8.99 18.53
CA GLU A 180 3.86 7.86 18.02
C GLU A 180 4.11 7.67 16.52
N GLU A 181 4.49 6.48 16.07
CA GLU A 181 4.46 6.09 14.67
C GLU A 181 3.03 5.83 14.20
N LEU A 182 2.71 6.25 12.98
CA LEU A 182 1.47 5.87 12.30
C LEU A 182 1.68 4.53 11.59
N TYR A 183 0.94 3.52 12.04
CA TYR A 183 0.86 2.21 11.41
C TYR A 183 -0.44 2.08 10.61
N VAL A 184 -0.32 1.65 9.36
CA VAL A 184 -1.45 1.45 8.45
C VAL A 184 -1.37 0.08 7.80
N ALA A 185 -2.32 -0.80 8.13
CA ALA A 185 -2.48 -2.08 7.46
C ALA A 185 -3.45 -1.92 6.27
N ALA A 186 -2.94 -2.10 5.06
CA ALA A 186 -3.70 -2.02 3.83
C ALA A 186 -4.26 -3.39 3.41
N GLY A 187 -5.41 -3.38 2.75
CA GLY A 187 -5.92 -4.52 2.00
C GLY A 187 -5.43 -4.48 0.55
N GLN A 188 -6.27 -4.95 -0.37
CA GLN A 188 -5.93 -5.08 -1.80
C GLN A 188 -6.89 -4.28 -2.67
N ILE A 189 -6.41 -3.81 -3.82
CA ILE A 189 -7.25 -3.16 -4.82
C ILE A 189 -8.31 -4.18 -5.30
N GLY A 190 -9.60 -3.87 -5.13
CA GLY A 190 -10.71 -4.78 -5.42
C GLY A 190 -11.03 -5.00 -6.91
N SER A 191 -10.05 -4.78 -7.79
CA SER A 191 -10.17 -4.94 -9.24
C SER A 191 -9.39 -6.16 -9.70
N VAL A 192 -10.03 -7.05 -10.46
CA VAL A 192 -9.33 -8.17 -11.12
C VAL A 192 -8.19 -7.65 -12.00
N GLY A 193 -8.35 -6.49 -12.65
CA GLY A 193 -7.29 -5.91 -13.49
C GLY A 193 -6.03 -5.48 -12.74
N ALA A 194 -6.08 -5.37 -11.40
CA ALA A 194 -4.91 -5.06 -10.58
C ALA A 194 -3.91 -6.23 -10.56
N GLY A 195 -4.38 -7.46 -10.74
CA GLY A 195 -3.55 -8.66 -10.65
C GLY A 195 -3.50 -9.30 -9.28
N PRO A 196 -2.62 -10.29 -9.07
CA PRO A 196 -2.32 -10.80 -7.74
C PRO A 196 -1.70 -9.68 -6.91
N GLN A 197 -2.04 -9.61 -5.63
CA GLN A 197 -1.57 -8.58 -4.70
C GLN A 197 -1.16 -9.23 -3.38
N LYS A 198 -0.29 -8.54 -2.64
CA LYS A 198 -0.02 -8.83 -1.24
C LYS A 198 -0.78 -7.80 -0.42
N ASP A 199 -1.19 -8.20 0.77
CA ASP A 199 -1.54 -7.22 1.80
C ASP A 199 -0.24 -6.53 2.23
N SER A 200 -0.29 -5.25 2.56
CA SER A 200 0.90 -4.47 2.92
C SER A 200 0.65 -3.70 4.20
N ASN A 201 1.72 -3.51 4.97
CA ASN A 201 1.73 -2.68 6.16
C ASN A 201 2.70 -1.52 5.94
N PHE A 202 2.27 -0.32 6.31
CA PHE A 202 3.03 0.90 6.15
C PHE A 202 3.29 1.51 7.53
N THR A 203 4.53 1.95 7.77
CA THR A 203 4.91 2.69 8.97
C THR A 203 5.40 4.07 8.56
N TYR A 204 4.76 5.09 9.10
CA TYR A 204 5.15 6.48 8.95
C TYR A 204 5.69 6.98 10.29
N ALA A 205 6.87 7.61 10.26
CA ALA A 205 7.52 8.13 11.45
C ALA A 205 7.83 9.62 11.29
N TRP A 206 7.87 10.33 12.41
CA TRP A 206 8.24 11.74 12.44
C TRP A 206 9.74 11.92 12.15
N ASN A 207 10.07 12.77 11.18
CA ASN A 207 11.46 13.09 10.83
C ASN A 207 11.98 14.38 11.46
N GLY A 208 11.21 15.02 12.35
CA GLY A 208 11.46 16.36 12.89
C GLY A 208 10.74 17.50 12.16
N THR A 209 9.99 17.21 11.10
CA THR A 209 9.21 18.21 10.33
C THR A 209 7.92 17.63 9.76
N SER A 210 7.92 16.36 9.35
CA SER A 210 6.76 15.67 8.83
C SER A 210 6.79 14.18 9.14
N TYR A 211 5.62 13.54 9.11
CA TYR A 211 5.51 12.08 9.04
C TYR A 211 5.89 11.61 7.64
N VAL A 212 6.89 10.73 7.55
CA VAL A 212 7.36 10.15 6.28
C VAL A 212 7.25 8.63 6.33
N LEU A 213 6.95 8.02 5.18
CA LEU A 213 6.98 6.55 5.05
C LEU A 213 8.41 6.05 5.29
N VAL A 214 8.62 5.34 6.40
CA VAL A 214 9.91 4.76 6.77
C VAL A 214 9.99 3.26 6.51
N LYS A 215 8.83 2.60 6.37
CA LYS A 215 8.77 1.15 6.18
C LYS A 215 7.53 0.71 5.39
N THR A 216 7.75 -0.18 4.44
CA THR A 216 6.71 -0.99 3.79
C THR A 216 7.03 -2.45 4.04
N GLU A 217 6.04 -3.20 4.51
CA GLU A 217 6.15 -4.63 4.75
C GLU A 217 5.00 -5.35 4.07
N ASP A 218 5.32 -6.12 3.03
CA ASP A 218 4.32 -6.97 2.39
C ASP A 218 4.15 -8.28 3.17
N GLU A 219 2.90 -8.71 3.30
CA GLU A 219 2.58 -10.01 3.86
C GLU A 219 3.01 -11.13 2.89
N PRO A 220 3.42 -12.30 3.41
CA PRO A 220 3.71 -13.45 2.56
C PRO A 220 2.52 -13.82 1.67
N SER A 221 2.81 -14.26 0.44
CA SER A 221 1.79 -14.76 -0.48
C SER A 221 2.02 -16.21 -0.89
N ASP A 222 0.89 -16.87 -1.17
CA ASP A 222 0.81 -18.22 -1.74
C ASP A 222 0.59 -18.21 -3.25
N GLU A 223 0.66 -17.06 -3.92
CA GLU A 223 0.62 -16.99 -5.39
C GLU A 223 1.98 -17.34 -6.00
N LEU A 224 1.96 -18.14 -7.08
CA LEU A 224 3.15 -18.56 -7.83
C LEU A 224 3.95 -17.35 -8.35
N TYR A 225 3.25 -16.32 -8.80
CA TYR A 225 3.86 -15.07 -9.26
C TYR A 225 4.79 -14.46 -8.21
N PHE A 226 4.35 -14.38 -6.94
CA PHE A 226 5.16 -13.80 -5.87
C PHE A 226 6.32 -14.70 -5.45
N ALA A 227 6.18 -16.03 -5.48
CA ALA A 227 7.32 -16.91 -5.27
C ALA A 227 8.44 -16.67 -6.31
N VAL A 228 8.11 -16.21 -7.51
CA VAL A 228 9.07 -15.88 -8.55
C VAL A 228 9.66 -14.49 -8.36
N VAL A 229 8.83 -13.44 -8.24
CA VAL A 229 9.35 -12.06 -8.16
C VAL A 229 10.08 -11.78 -6.84
N ASP A 230 9.68 -12.40 -5.72
CA ASP A 230 10.41 -12.31 -4.45
C ASP A 230 11.78 -13.00 -4.58
N GLY A 231 11.85 -14.06 -5.38
CA GLY A 231 13.10 -14.73 -5.73
C GLY A 231 14.03 -13.80 -6.51
N ASP A 232 13.49 -13.01 -7.44
CA ASP A 232 14.25 -12.01 -8.19
C ASP A 232 14.74 -10.85 -7.32
N GLU A 233 13.93 -10.39 -6.38
CA GLU A 233 14.34 -9.37 -5.40
C GLU A 233 15.47 -9.88 -4.51
N ALA A 234 15.37 -11.11 -3.99
CA ALA A 234 16.44 -11.73 -3.21
C ALA A 234 17.72 -11.91 -4.04
N TYR A 235 17.59 -12.29 -5.31
CA TYR A 235 18.71 -12.42 -6.24
C TYR A 235 19.42 -11.08 -6.44
N ASP A 236 18.67 -10.02 -6.74
CA ASP A 236 19.18 -8.68 -6.98
C ASP A 236 19.82 -8.08 -5.71
N ALA A 237 19.34 -8.47 -4.52
CA ALA A 237 19.95 -8.13 -3.23
C ALA A 237 21.23 -8.93 -2.91
N GLY A 238 21.58 -9.93 -3.73
CA GLY A 238 22.72 -10.83 -3.51
C GLY A 238 22.46 -11.92 -2.46
N ASP A 239 21.23 -12.06 -1.96
CA ASP A 239 20.81 -13.14 -1.07
C ASP A 239 20.46 -14.40 -1.89
N LEU A 240 21.52 -15.03 -2.41
CA LEU A 240 21.39 -16.19 -3.29
C LEU A 240 20.73 -17.39 -2.58
N ASP A 241 20.91 -17.55 -1.28
CA ASP A 241 20.31 -18.65 -0.52
C ASP A 241 18.79 -18.51 -0.47
N THR A 242 18.29 -17.30 -0.21
CA THR A 242 16.85 -17.01 -0.23
C THR A 242 16.29 -17.09 -1.65
N ALA A 243 16.98 -16.52 -2.65
CA ALA A 243 16.57 -16.60 -4.06
C ALA A 243 16.40 -18.05 -4.51
N MET A 244 17.40 -18.91 -4.23
CA MET A 244 17.35 -20.33 -4.57
C MET A 244 16.20 -21.06 -3.88
N GLN A 245 15.87 -20.72 -2.62
CA GLN A 245 14.72 -21.31 -1.92
C GLN A 245 13.39 -20.90 -2.56
N LEU A 246 13.23 -19.63 -2.91
CA LEU A 246 12.02 -19.10 -3.53
C LEU A 246 11.79 -19.66 -4.94
N TYR A 247 12.82 -19.73 -5.78
CA TYR A 247 12.71 -20.38 -7.09
C TYR A 247 12.39 -21.88 -6.96
N ASN A 248 13.02 -22.58 -6.00
CA ASN A 248 12.66 -23.98 -5.74
C ASN A 248 11.22 -24.14 -5.27
N ARG A 249 10.70 -23.21 -4.45
CA ARG A 249 9.29 -23.18 -4.05
C ARG A 249 8.41 -23.01 -5.30
N ALA A 250 8.68 -22.03 -6.15
CA ALA A 250 7.93 -21.81 -7.40
C ALA A 250 7.89 -23.05 -8.31
N ILE A 251 9.02 -23.76 -8.42
CA ILE A 251 9.16 -24.98 -9.24
C ILE A 251 8.38 -26.17 -8.66
N ASN A 252 8.49 -26.40 -7.35
CA ASN A 252 8.10 -27.68 -6.73
C ASN A 252 6.78 -27.61 -5.96
N ASP A 253 6.37 -26.43 -5.49
CA ASP A 253 5.15 -26.26 -4.73
C ASP A 253 3.94 -26.10 -5.67
N THR A 254 3.21 -27.20 -5.84
CA THR A 254 2.00 -27.24 -6.66
C THR A 254 0.78 -26.67 -5.95
N SER A 255 0.90 -26.27 -4.68
CA SER A 255 -0.19 -25.62 -3.94
C SER A 255 -0.24 -24.12 -4.16
N LEU A 256 0.81 -23.52 -4.74
CA LEU A 256 0.82 -22.11 -5.10
C LEU A 256 -0.27 -21.78 -6.12
N GLY A 257 -1.00 -20.70 -5.85
CA GLY A 257 -2.03 -20.15 -6.73
C GLY A 257 -1.46 -19.77 -8.10
N ASP A 258 -2.22 -20.07 -9.15
CA ASP A 258 -1.95 -19.56 -10.50
C ASP A 258 -3.02 -18.53 -10.83
N TRP A 259 -2.67 -17.27 -10.60
CA TRP A 259 -3.58 -16.15 -10.85
C TRP A 259 -4.09 -16.11 -12.30
N LYS A 260 -3.24 -16.38 -13.29
CA LYS A 260 -3.66 -16.38 -14.70
C LYS A 260 -4.59 -17.53 -15.01
N GLU A 261 -4.36 -18.71 -14.44
CA GLU A 261 -5.29 -19.83 -14.61
C GLU A 261 -6.65 -19.48 -14.00
N ALA A 262 -6.65 -18.89 -12.81
CA ALA A 262 -7.86 -18.54 -12.07
C ALA A 262 -8.72 -17.46 -12.76
N PHE A 263 -8.10 -16.45 -13.38
CA PHE A 263 -8.80 -15.27 -13.90
C PHE A 263 -8.82 -15.15 -15.44
N GLU A 264 -7.83 -15.70 -16.13
CA GLU A 264 -7.70 -15.63 -17.59
C GLU A 264 -7.94 -17.00 -18.27
N GLY A 265 -7.92 -18.09 -17.51
CA GLY A 265 -8.08 -19.45 -18.03
C GLY A 265 -6.87 -19.96 -18.82
N VAL A 266 -5.72 -19.31 -18.67
CA VAL A 266 -4.43 -19.72 -19.24
C VAL A 266 -3.44 -19.98 -18.12
N SER A 267 -2.70 -21.09 -18.19
CA SER A 267 -1.72 -21.47 -17.16
C SER A 267 -0.54 -20.48 -17.18
N GLY A 268 -0.40 -19.64 -16.15
CA GLY A 268 0.80 -18.86 -15.93
C GLY A 268 1.99 -19.73 -15.52
N ARG A 269 1.69 -20.87 -14.88
CA ARG A 269 2.66 -21.88 -14.44
C ARG A 269 3.52 -22.43 -15.57
N ASP A 270 2.96 -22.59 -16.77
CA ASP A 270 3.68 -23.10 -17.93
C ASP A 270 4.84 -22.19 -18.36
N GLU A 271 4.81 -20.91 -17.98
CA GLU A 271 5.89 -19.94 -18.20
C GLU A 271 6.73 -19.65 -16.95
N LEU A 272 6.07 -19.49 -15.80
CA LEU A 272 6.75 -19.15 -14.54
C LEU A 272 7.66 -20.28 -14.04
N ILE A 273 7.34 -21.56 -14.29
CA ILE A 273 8.22 -22.66 -13.89
C ILE A 273 9.53 -22.67 -14.71
N PRO A 274 9.51 -22.68 -16.06
CA PRO A 274 10.75 -22.58 -16.84
C PRO A 274 11.57 -21.33 -16.53
N TYR A 275 10.89 -20.20 -16.26
CA TYR A 275 11.54 -18.98 -15.79
C TYR A 275 12.29 -19.21 -14.46
N ALA A 276 11.60 -19.75 -13.45
CA ALA A 276 12.18 -20.02 -12.13
C ALA A 276 13.36 -21.01 -12.22
N TYR A 277 13.28 -22.02 -13.10
CA TYR A 277 14.42 -22.89 -13.37
C TYR A 277 15.62 -22.14 -13.92
N PHE A 278 15.40 -21.23 -14.88
CA PHE A 278 16.48 -20.42 -15.44
C PHE A 278 17.11 -19.51 -14.38
N ARG A 279 16.29 -18.84 -13.55
CA ARG A 279 16.80 -17.99 -12.46
C ARG A 279 17.51 -18.77 -11.37
N LEU A 280 17.02 -19.96 -11.01
CA LEU A 280 17.70 -20.89 -10.11
C LEU A 280 19.07 -21.31 -10.67
N TYR A 281 19.14 -21.61 -11.96
CA TYR A 281 20.39 -21.88 -12.67
C TYR A 281 21.39 -20.72 -12.54
N LEU A 282 20.94 -19.48 -12.75
CA LEU A 282 21.78 -18.28 -12.59
C LEU A 282 22.29 -18.12 -11.15
N ALA A 283 21.45 -18.39 -10.15
CA ALA A 283 21.81 -18.30 -8.74
C ALA A 283 22.84 -19.35 -8.36
N GLN A 284 22.64 -20.58 -8.83
CA GLN A 284 23.57 -21.69 -8.61
C GLN A 284 24.93 -21.42 -9.28
N LEU A 285 24.95 -20.87 -10.49
CA LEU A 285 26.19 -20.46 -11.15
C LEU A 285 26.92 -19.34 -10.40
N ALA A 286 26.20 -18.33 -9.92
CA ALA A 286 26.78 -17.23 -9.15
C ALA A 286 27.39 -17.70 -7.82
N ALA A 287 26.85 -18.77 -7.23
CA ALA A 287 27.36 -19.39 -6.01
C ALA A 287 28.56 -20.35 -6.24
N LEU A 288 28.92 -20.68 -7.49
CA LEU A 288 30.05 -21.58 -7.76
C LEU A 288 31.40 -20.91 -7.47
N PRO A 289 32.39 -21.69 -6.97
CA PRO A 289 33.78 -21.23 -6.92
C PRO A 289 34.35 -21.05 -8.34
N ALA A 290 35.38 -20.21 -8.46
CA ALA A 290 35.97 -19.82 -9.75
C ALA A 290 36.55 -20.98 -10.60
N ASP A 291 36.80 -22.15 -10.00
CA ASP A 291 37.28 -23.38 -10.66
C ASP A 291 36.16 -24.41 -10.91
N GLY A 292 34.90 -24.05 -10.69
CA GLY A 292 33.72 -24.93 -10.76
C GLY A 292 33.24 -25.36 -12.16
N GLY A 293 34.08 -25.34 -13.19
CA GLY A 293 33.66 -25.52 -14.60
C GLY A 293 32.87 -26.81 -14.90
N SER A 294 33.20 -27.95 -14.30
CA SER A 294 32.42 -29.19 -14.45
C SER A 294 31.05 -29.15 -13.76
N SER A 295 30.93 -28.38 -12.69
CA SER A 295 29.65 -28.15 -12.00
C SER A 295 28.77 -27.21 -12.81
N ALA A 296 29.37 -26.22 -13.49
CA ALA A 296 28.66 -25.32 -14.38
C ALA A 296 28.00 -26.08 -15.56
N GLN A 297 28.71 -27.02 -16.18
CA GLN A 297 28.15 -27.82 -17.28
C GLN A 297 26.90 -28.62 -16.85
N GLY A 298 26.91 -29.22 -15.65
CA GLY A 298 25.74 -29.95 -15.15
C GLY A 298 24.51 -29.06 -14.96
N LEU A 299 24.72 -27.78 -14.61
CA LEU A 299 23.66 -26.78 -14.52
C LEU A 299 23.15 -26.37 -15.91
N VAL A 300 24.03 -26.19 -16.89
CA VAL A 300 23.67 -25.90 -18.28
C VAL A 300 22.82 -27.02 -18.89
N ASP A 301 23.22 -28.28 -18.68
CA ASP A 301 22.48 -29.44 -19.17
C ASP A 301 21.06 -29.49 -18.57
N SER A 302 20.87 -29.01 -17.33
CA SER A 302 19.57 -29.00 -16.66
C SER A 302 18.56 -28.05 -17.32
N ILE A 303 19.01 -26.87 -17.76
CA ILE A 303 18.14 -25.89 -18.43
C ILE A 303 17.91 -26.21 -19.92
N ALA A 304 18.83 -26.94 -20.56
CA ALA A 304 18.69 -27.37 -21.96
C ALA A 304 17.46 -28.29 -22.16
N GLY A 305 17.13 -29.11 -21.16
CA GLY A 305 15.99 -30.03 -21.20
C GLY A 305 14.62 -29.38 -20.98
N LEU A 306 14.56 -28.09 -20.62
CA LEU A 306 13.29 -27.42 -20.31
C LEU A 306 12.38 -27.32 -21.53
N ALA A 307 12.93 -27.04 -22.72
CA ALA A 307 12.14 -26.89 -23.94
C ALA A 307 11.47 -28.20 -24.39
N GLU A 308 11.96 -29.37 -23.95
CA GLU A 308 11.27 -30.65 -24.20
C GLU A 308 10.08 -30.84 -23.25
N GLN A 309 10.20 -30.36 -22.01
CA GLN A 309 9.16 -30.46 -20.98
C GLN A 309 8.07 -29.40 -21.16
N PHE A 310 8.46 -28.20 -21.58
CA PHE A 310 7.61 -27.03 -21.79
C PHE A 310 7.77 -26.51 -23.23
N PRO A 311 7.33 -27.27 -24.24
CA PRO A 311 7.60 -26.95 -25.65
C PRO A 311 6.87 -25.71 -26.17
N GLN A 312 5.90 -25.18 -25.41
CA GLN A 312 5.20 -23.94 -25.74
C GLN A 312 5.72 -22.75 -24.94
N SER A 313 6.60 -22.97 -23.96
CA SER A 313 7.08 -21.86 -23.13
C SER A 313 8.12 -21.03 -23.86
N LEU A 314 7.92 -19.71 -23.87
CA LEU A 314 8.91 -18.75 -24.34
C LEU A 314 10.18 -18.84 -23.48
N HIS A 315 10.03 -18.93 -22.16
CA HIS A 315 11.15 -19.00 -21.22
C HIS A 315 11.96 -20.30 -21.36
N ALA A 316 11.29 -21.44 -21.59
CA ALA A 316 11.99 -22.71 -21.84
C ALA A 316 12.81 -22.66 -23.12
N GLN A 317 12.28 -22.03 -24.18
CA GLN A 317 13.00 -21.83 -25.43
C GLN A 317 14.17 -20.85 -25.27
N ALA A 318 13.99 -19.77 -24.52
CA ALA A 318 15.05 -18.81 -24.20
C ALA A 318 16.17 -19.48 -23.40
N ALA A 319 15.83 -20.31 -22.40
CA ALA A 319 16.78 -21.08 -21.61
C ALA A 319 17.57 -22.07 -22.48
N LEU A 320 16.93 -22.72 -23.46
CA LEU A 320 17.62 -23.55 -24.43
C LEU A 320 18.61 -22.74 -25.28
N ARG A 321 18.27 -21.51 -25.71
CA ARG A 321 19.22 -20.62 -26.42
C ARG A 321 20.41 -20.26 -25.54
N SER A 322 20.17 -19.99 -24.26
CA SER A 322 21.23 -19.75 -23.28
C SER A 322 22.17 -20.94 -23.19
N ALA A 323 21.63 -22.15 -23.02
CA ALA A 323 22.41 -23.38 -22.92
C ALA A 323 23.22 -23.68 -24.18
N GLN A 324 22.64 -23.47 -25.37
CA GLN A 324 23.32 -23.68 -26.66
C GLN A 324 24.49 -22.69 -26.89
N ALA A 325 24.40 -21.49 -26.32
CA ALA A 325 25.44 -20.47 -26.42
C ALA A 325 26.49 -20.58 -25.32
N TYR A 326 26.26 -21.39 -24.28
CA TYR A 326 27.21 -21.61 -23.21
C TYR A 326 28.36 -22.51 -23.70
N PRO A 327 29.63 -22.05 -23.70
CA PRO A 327 30.74 -22.84 -24.21
C PRO A 327 31.11 -24.00 -23.26
N ASP A 328 31.32 -25.18 -23.82
CA ASP A 328 31.72 -26.37 -23.06
C ASP A 328 32.96 -26.12 -22.18
N GLY A 329 32.80 -26.31 -20.87
CA GLY A 329 33.88 -26.21 -19.90
C GLY A 329 34.35 -24.79 -19.54
N GLU A 330 33.66 -23.75 -20.04
CA GLU A 330 33.96 -22.36 -19.71
C GLU A 330 33.29 -21.97 -18.38
N PRO A 331 34.04 -21.52 -17.35
CA PRO A 331 33.43 -21.10 -16.09
C PRO A 331 32.75 -19.71 -16.21
N PRO A 332 31.91 -19.32 -15.24
CA PRO A 332 31.56 -17.92 -15.04
C PRO A 332 32.82 -17.05 -14.84
N PRO A 333 32.86 -15.78 -15.30
CA PRO A 333 31.75 -15.02 -15.88
C PRO A 333 31.60 -15.18 -17.41
N GLN A 334 32.58 -15.76 -18.12
CA GLN A 334 32.64 -15.69 -19.58
C GLN A 334 31.62 -16.60 -20.28
N GLY A 335 31.38 -17.81 -19.77
CA GLY A 335 30.31 -18.68 -20.26
C GLY A 335 28.92 -18.11 -19.98
N LEU A 336 28.75 -17.55 -18.78
CA LEU A 336 27.51 -16.91 -18.33
C LEU A 336 27.12 -15.72 -19.23
N SER A 337 28.06 -14.83 -19.53
CA SER A 337 27.80 -13.66 -20.38
C SER A 337 27.29 -14.05 -21.78
N GLN A 338 27.85 -15.11 -22.38
CA GLN A 338 27.42 -15.60 -23.69
C GLN A 338 26.02 -16.23 -23.64
N GLY A 339 25.76 -17.07 -22.63
CA GLY A 339 24.43 -17.66 -22.43
C GLY A 339 23.37 -16.59 -22.17
N CYS A 340 23.69 -15.57 -21.36
CA CYS A 340 22.78 -14.47 -21.08
C CYS A 340 22.51 -13.61 -22.31
N ALA A 341 23.52 -13.29 -23.12
CA ALA A 341 23.32 -12.54 -24.35
C ALA A 341 22.39 -13.28 -25.34
N ALA A 342 22.51 -14.60 -25.45
CA ALA A 342 21.63 -15.41 -26.29
C ALA A 342 20.19 -15.47 -25.75
N PHE A 343 20.03 -15.58 -24.44
CA PHE A 343 18.71 -15.52 -23.78
C PHE A 343 18.03 -14.18 -24.06
N LEU A 344 18.72 -13.06 -23.80
CA LEU A 344 18.17 -11.71 -23.98
C LEU A 344 17.86 -11.41 -25.45
N THR A 345 18.69 -11.88 -26.39
CA THR A 345 18.42 -11.75 -27.83
C THR A 345 17.10 -12.44 -28.19
N PHE A 346 16.88 -13.66 -27.68
CA PHE A 346 15.64 -14.39 -27.94
C PHE A 346 14.42 -13.70 -27.35
N VAL A 347 14.53 -13.18 -26.12
CA VAL A 347 13.46 -12.40 -25.46
C VAL A 347 13.13 -11.15 -26.27
N GLU A 348 14.13 -10.41 -26.75
CA GLU A 348 13.90 -9.20 -27.56
C GLU A 348 13.25 -9.51 -28.92
N GLU A 349 13.63 -10.61 -29.56
CA GLU A 349 12.98 -11.09 -30.79
C GLU A 349 11.48 -11.43 -30.57
N HIS A 350 11.09 -11.74 -29.34
CA HIS A 350 9.72 -12.11 -28.94
C HIS A 350 9.13 -11.11 -27.93
N ARG A 351 9.55 -9.84 -27.99
CA ARG A 351 9.27 -8.84 -26.96
C ARG A 351 7.79 -8.72 -26.58
N GLN A 352 6.90 -8.68 -27.56
CA GLN A 352 5.47 -8.55 -27.33
C GLN A 352 4.91 -9.74 -26.52
N GLU A 353 5.30 -10.96 -26.89
CA GLU A 353 4.86 -12.19 -26.20
C GLU A 353 5.41 -12.22 -24.77
N PHE A 354 6.67 -11.82 -24.59
CA PHE A 354 7.27 -11.68 -23.27
C PHE A 354 6.51 -10.67 -22.39
N ASP A 355 6.19 -9.48 -22.91
CA ASP A 355 5.45 -8.47 -22.18
C ASP A 355 4.04 -8.95 -21.81
N ASP A 356 3.37 -9.69 -22.70
CA ASP A 356 2.04 -10.27 -22.45
C ASP A 356 2.11 -11.39 -21.38
N ILE A 357 3.15 -12.23 -21.39
CA ILE A 357 3.38 -13.25 -20.36
C ILE A 357 3.61 -12.60 -18.98
N TRP A 358 4.34 -11.50 -18.92
CA TRP A 358 4.67 -10.81 -17.67
C TRP A 358 3.67 -9.74 -17.23
N TYR A 359 2.61 -9.52 -18.00
CA TYR A 359 1.49 -8.71 -17.55
C TYR A 359 0.66 -9.51 -16.53
N TYR A 360 0.82 -9.16 -15.26
CA TYR A 360 0.03 -9.66 -14.12
C TYR A 360 -0.80 -8.52 -13.53
N GLY A 361 -1.45 -7.72 -14.37
CA GLY A 361 -2.28 -6.58 -13.93
C GLY A 361 -1.50 -5.31 -13.61
N TYR A 362 -2.23 -4.20 -13.45
CA TYR A 362 -1.62 -2.87 -13.35
C TYR A 362 -0.98 -2.55 -11.98
N ALA A 363 -1.25 -3.36 -10.94
CA ALA A 363 -0.61 -3.19 -9.64
C ALA A 363 0.76 -3.86 -9.58
N ASN A 364 1.11 -4.66 -10.58
CA ASN A 364 2.37 -5.37 -10.65
C ASN A 364 3.29 -4.71 -11.69
N PRO A 365 4.55 -4.40 -11.34
CA PRO A 365 5.46 -3.78 -12.28
C PRO A 365 5.77 -4.74 -13.44
N PRO A 366 5.92 -4.23 -14.68
CA PRO A 366 6.34 -5.07 -15.79
C PRO A 366 7.77 -5.54 -15.55
N LEU A 367 8.06 -6.81 -15.87
CA LEU A 367 9.42 -7.30 -15.86
C LEU A 367 10.20 -6.69 -17.03
N VAL A 368 11.33 -6.05 -16.73
CA VAL A 368 12.21 -5.51 -17.77
C VAL A 368 13.29 -6.55 -18.14
N PRO A 369 13.49 -6.88 -19.43
CA PRO A 369 14.42 -7.94 -19.84
C PRO A 369 15.84 -7.77 -19.32
N GLU A 370 16.31 -6.55 -19.08
CA GLU A 370 17.64 -6.27 -18.56
C GLU A 370 17.87 -6.86 -17.16
N ARG A 371 16.81 -7.04 -16.36
CA ARG A 371 16.90 -7.69 -15.02
C ARG A 371 17.04 -9.21 -15.10
N LEU A 372 16.80 -9.81 -16.27
CA LEU A 372 16.83 -11.27 -16.43
C LEU A 372 18.25 -11.84 -16.35
N CYS A 373 19.26 -11.03 -16.64
CA CYS A 373 20.67 -11.41 -16.71
C CYS A 373 21.59 -10.25 -16.25
N PRO A 374 21.73 -10.00 -14.93
CA PRO A 374 22.43 -8.82 -14.42
C PRO A 374 23.98 -8.93 -14.38
N HIS A 375 24.60 -9.70 -15.29
CA HIS A 375 26.04 -10.04 -15.27
C HIS A 375 26.83 -9.59 -16.50
#